data_AF-A0A8S2I881-F1
#
_entry.id   AF-A0A8S2I881-F1
#
_cell.length_a   1.000
_cell.length_b   1.000
_cell.length_c   1.000
_cell.angle_alpha   90.00
_cell.angle_beta   90.00
_cell.angle_gamma   90.00
#
_symmetry.space_group_name_H-M   'P 1'
#
loop_
_entity.id
_entity.type
_entity.pdbx_description
1 polymer ?
#
loop_
_entity_poly.entity_id
_entity_poly.type
_entity_poly.pdbx_seq_one_letter_code
_entity_poly.pdbx_strand_id
1 'polypeptide(L)'
;YNLEQQKQQTEDRANKFKTLLDQAKKELQNAKNVELERTDTDENIRTLLHTNQLELENNKMYISELLQEKQQLLDRINNNTDNSHRTISTLEQNLKIITHDLDIVKQDYETLQDEFNSYKVRAQSVLKQHQQQHTQVENRTTPDRENKIPELEETIEKLKIALKETNEKLQSMMNENDILQKEQDHLIDRQTKIVNEYKKREQELKNQIRKLENECSQRTNENSDMIKNVTAQNEILTAAYKEQIASIQSDHERVLSMIQNQLNLSRADVEILKSRLEYTASRLDSKHSDINSYSSSEPVTTSSNNDNKDDSNWFVHNTERQQGEGMDKELLQTTDGENSTTIAVKTLENVLFNSGDSSSLRHDSLTTIVTSSSTNDKPKHVLFQDAEMELQRINEEYEKCHLRLINTTELLNDSELNNIRLEEQVNLLKDEIRRLERNMERADSISNLEYLKNVILKFFILRTVHERLQLIPVLVTMLKLSPDEQQKLVQVAHNSRFSDENIESNQQQPLPDQQQTGGTSWGTYLGKISGLY
;
A
#
# COMPACT_ATOMS: atom_id res chain seq x y z
N TYR A 1 -12.24 95.96 30.91
CA TYR A 1 -12.33 95.58 29.48
C TYR A 1 -11.19 94.63 29.08
N ASN A 2 -9.92 95.01 29.26
CA ASN A 2 -8.77 94.17 28.87
C ASN A 2 -8.69 92.80 29.60
N LEU A 3 -8.98 92.78 30.91
CA LEU A 3 -9.02 91.52 31.69
C LEU A 3 -10.09 90.52 31.21
N GLU A 4 -11.26 91.00 30.80
CA GLU A 4 -12.37 90.14 30.37
C GLU A 4 -12.09 89.50 29.01
N GLN A 5 -11.47 90.25 28.09
CA GLN A 5 -11.04 89.73 26.79
C GLN A 5 -9.93 88.68 26.94
N GLN A 6 -9.00 88.90 27.88
CA GLN A 6 -7.95 87.92 28.19
C GLN A 6 -8.55 86.65 28.82
N LYS A 7 -9.52 86.79 29.73
CA LYS A 7 -10.26 85.67 30.32
C LYS A 7 -11.01 84.86 29.25
N GLN A 8 -11.73 85.52 28.34
CA GLN A 8 -12.40 84.86 27.23
C GLN A 8 -11.42 84.10 26.32
N GLN A 9 -10.27 84.69 25.98
CA GLN A 9 -9.25 84.00 25.18
C GLN A 9 -8.66 82.78 25.92
N THR A 10 -8.47 82.86 27.23
CA THR A 10 -8.01 81.70 28.02
C THR A 10 -9.07 80.61 28.09
N GLU A 11 -10.35 80.99 28.18
CA GLU A 11 -11.49 80.07 28.20
C GLU A 11 -11.69 79.37 26.85
N ASP A 12 -11.57 80.11 25.74
CA ASP A 12 -11.61 79.55 24.38
C ASP A 12 -10.45 78.57 24.13
N ARG A 13 -9.24 78.89 24.63
CA ARG A 13 -8.09 77.98 24.57
C ARG A 13 -8.32 76.73 25.43
N ALA A 14 -8.84 76.88 26.65
CA ALA A 14 -9.17 75.76 27.52
C ALA A 14 -10.22 74.84 26.89
N ASN A 15 -11.25 75.41 26.25
CA ASN A 15 -12.27 74.67 25.53
C ASN A 15 -11.69 73.92 24.33
N LYS A 16 -10.79 74.54 23.54
CA LYS A 16 -10.07 73.85 22.45
C LYS A 16 -9.22 72.69 22.97
N PHE A 17 -8.45 72.89 24.04
CA PHE A 17 -7.67 71.82 24.65
C PHE A 17 -8.56 70.69 25.19
N LYS A 18 -9.70 71.02 25.79
CA LYS A 18 -10.69 70.02 26.22
C LYS A 18 -11.23 69.21 25.04
N THR A 19 -11.62 69.87 23.95
CA THR A 19 -12.10 69.16 22.75
C THR A 19 -11.03 68.25 22.13
N LEU A 20 -9.78 68.70 22.09
CA LEU A 20 -8.66 67.86 21.63
C LEU A 20 -8.38 66.69 22.57
N LEU A 21 -8.49 66.90 23.89
CA LEU A 21 -8.34 65.84 24.88
C LEU A 21 -9.45 64.81 24.77
N ASP A 22 -10.71 65.25 24.61
CA ASP A 22 -11.86 64.36 24.46
C ASP A 22 -11.79 63.58 23.13
N GLN A 23 -11.33 64.22 22.05
CA GLN A 23 -11.05 63.56 20.78
C GLN A 23 -9.92 62.52 20.93
N ALA A 24 -8.79 62.88 21.56
CA ALA A 24 -7.68 61.96 21.80
C ALA A 24 -8.08 60.77 22.70
N LYS A 25 -8.93 61.00 23.71
CA LYS A 25 -9.50 59.92 24.54
C LYS A 25 -10.39 58.99 23.73
N LYS A 26 -11.22 59.54 22.84
CA LYS A 26 -12.08 58.76 21.95
C LYS A 26 -11.25 57.93 20.98
N GLU A 27 -10.22 58.53 20.38
CA GLU A 27 -9.29 57.82 19.49
C GLU A 27 -8.51 56.73 20.23
N LEU A 28 -8.04 57.00 21.45
CA LEU A 28 -7.38 56.01 22.29
C LEU A 28 -8.32 54.85 22.63
N GLN A 29 -9.57 55.13 22.98
CA GLN A 29 -10.55 54.08 23.26
C GLN A 29 -10.88 53.27 22.01
N ASN A 30 -11.01 53.90 20.85
CA ASN A 30 -11.21 53.21 19.58
C ASN A 30 -10.00 52.32 19.22
N ALA A 31 -8.78 52.83 19.39
CA ALA A 31 -7.57 52.04 19.17
C ALA A 31 -7.50 50.83 20.10
N LYS A 32 -7.88 51.00 21.37
CA LYS A 32 -7.96 49.89 22.34
C LYS A 32 -9.01 48.84 21.95
N ASN A 33 -10.16 49.26 21.45
CA ASN A 33 -11.20 48.31 20.99
C ASN A 33 -10.72 47.53 19.75
N VAL A 34 -10.07 48.19 18.79
CA VAL A 34 -9.49 47.53 17.60
C VAL A 34 -8.36 46.58 18.00
N GLU A 35 -7.55 46.94 19.00
CA GLU A 35 -6.51 46.06 19.53
C GLU A 35 -7.12 44.80 20.15
N LEU A 36 -8.20 44.92 20.93
CA LEU A 36 -8.91 43.78 21.50
C LEU A 36 -9.52 42.87 20.42
N GLU A 37 -10.20 43.44 19.43
CA GLU A 37 -10.73 42.67 18.29
C GLU A 37 -9.61 41.96 17.54
N ARG A 38 -8.46 42.63 17.35
CA ARG A 38 -7.28 42.01 16.72
C ARG A 38 -6.75 40.86 17.56
N THR A 39 -6.63 41.01 18.88
CA THR A 39 -6.16 39.91 19.75
C THR A 39 -7.10 38.72 19.71
N ASP A 40 -8.42 38.94 19.67
CA ASP A 40 -9.41 37.86 19.55
C ASP A 40 -9.30 37.15 18.20
N THR A 41 -9.11 37.90 17.10
CA THR A 41 -8.87 37.30 15.78
C THR A 41 -7.56 36.53 15.71
N ASP A 42 -6.49 37.03 16.34
CA ASP A 42 -5.19 36.36 16.40
C ASP A 42 -5.29 35.05 17.21
N GLU A 43 -6.05 35.04 18.31
CA GLU A 43 -6.31 33.83 19.08
C GLU A 43 -7.11 32.80 18.26
N ASN A 44 -8.16 33.24 17.55
CA ASN A 44 -8.94 32.37 16.67
C ASN A 44 -8.11 31.79 15.50
N ILE A 45 -7.20 32.58 14.92
CA ILE A 45 -6.30 32.09 13.87
C ILE A 45 -5.32 31.06 14.45
N ARG A 46 -4.82 31.28 15.68
CA ARG A 46 -3.92 30.31 16.35
C ARG A 46 -4.63 29.00 16.67
N THR A 47 -5.87 29.04 17.13
CA THR A 47 -6.64 27.81 17.40
C THR A 47 -6.92 27.06 16.11
N LEU A 48 -7.33 27.76 15.04
CA LEU A 48 -7.56 27.14 13.72
C LEU A 48 -6.26 26.56 13.11
N LEU A 49 -5.12 27.24 13.29
CA LEU A 49 -3.83 26.72 12.86
C LEU A 49 -3.46 25.46 13.64
N HIS A 50 -3.70 25.43 14.95
CA HIS A 50 -3.46 24.26 15.77
C HIS A 50 -4.37 23.08 15.38
N THR A 51 -5.66 23.31 15.12
CA THR A 51 -6.56 22.25 14.65
C THR A 51 -6.15 21.70 13.30
N ASN A 52 -5.81 22.57 12.34
CA ASN A 52 -5.31 22.13 11.03
C ASN A 52 -3.99 21.35 11.15
N GLN A 53 -3.13 21.71 12.10
CA GLN A 53 -1.88 20.98 12.35
C GLN A 53 -2.16 19.58 12.93
N LEU A 54 -3.12 19.45 13.84
CA LEU A 54 -3.55 18.14 14.36
C LEU A 54 -4.18 17.27 13.26
N GLU A 55 -5.02 17.85 12.41
CA GLU A 55 -5.59 17.14 11.25
C GLU A 55 -4.50 16.69 10.27
N LEU A 56 -3.48 17.53 10.03
CA LEU A 56 -2.33 17.17 9.19
C LEU A 56 -1.55 15.98 9.79
N GLU A 57 -1.29 15.99 11.10
CA GLU A 57 -0.61 14.87 11.76
C GLU A 57 -1.45 13.59 11.74
N ASN A 58 -2.78 13.68 11.92
CA ASN A 58 -3.68 12.55 11.77
C ASN A 58 -3.66 11.97 10.34
N ASN A 59 -3.66 12.84 9.33
CA ASN A 59 -3.56 12.40 7.93
C ASN A 59 -2.21 11.73 7.63
N LYS A 60 -1.10 12.24 8.19
CA LYS A 60 0.22 11.60 8.07
C LYS A 60 0.24 10.21 8.71
N MET A 61 -0.41 10.06 9.86
CA MET A 61 -0.55 8.76 10.53
C MET A 61 -1.34 7.78 9.65
N TYR A 62 -2.49 8.20 9.11
CA TYR A 62 -3.30 7.38 8.20
C TYR A 62 -2.53 6.97 6.93
N ILE A 63 -1.77 7.89 6.33
CA ILE A 63 -0.90 7.58 5.18
C ILE A 63 0.16 6.54 5.57
N SER A 64 0.74 6.64 6.76
CA SER A 64 1.75 5.69 7.25
C SER A 64 1.17 4.29 7.47
N GLU A 65 -0.05 4.20 8.02
CA GLU A 65 -0.79 2.94 8.18
C GLU A 65 -1.10 2.29 6.82
N LEU A 66 -1.64 3.07 5.87
CA LEU A 66 -1.90 2.57 4.50
C LEU A 66 -0.61 2.11 3.80
N LEU A 67 0.50 2.83 4.01
CA LEU A 67 1.79 2.46 3.43
C LEU A 67 2.33 1.17 4.04
N GLN A 68 2.14 0.95 5.35
CA GLN A 68 2.47 -0.30 6.01
C GLN A 68 1.62 -1.46 5.50
N GLU A 69 0.30 -1.26 5.36
CA GLU A 69 -0.60 -2.28 4.83
C GLU A 69 -0.23 -2.66 3.39
N LYS A 70 0.04 -1.66 2.53
CA LYS A 70 0.55 -1.87 1.18
C LYS A 70 1.82 -2.71 1.18
N GLN A 71 2.79 -2.40 2.05
CA GLN A 71 4.03 -3.16 2.14
C GLN A 71 3.77 -4.61 2.55
N GLN A 72 2.91 -4.85 3.55
CA GLN A 72 2.53 -6.20 3.97
C GLN A 72 1.86 -7.00 2.85
N LEU A 73 0.99 -6.35 2.06
CA LEU A 73 0.35 -6.99 0.90
C LEU A 73 1.35 -7.33 -0.19
N LEU A 74 2.30 -6.43 -0.50
CA LEU A 74 3.38 -6.70 -1.45
C LEU A 74 4.25 -7.87 -1.00
N ASP A 75 4.63 -7.92 0.28
CA ASP A 75 5.42 -9.02 0.82
C ASP A 75 4.66 -10.36 0.77
N ARG A 76 3.34 -10.35 1.01
CA ARG A 76 2.49 -11.54 0.86
C ARG A 76 2.42 -12.00 -0.60
N ILE A 77 2.25 -11.08 -1.54
CA ILE A 77 2.22 -11.39 -2.97
C ILE A 77 3.56 -11.97 -3.41
N ASN A 78 4.68 -11.33 -3.05
CA ASN A 78 6.02 -11.81 -3.38
C ASN A 78 6.28 -13.22 -2.82
N ASN A 79 5.96 -13.46 -1.55
CA ASN A 79 6.09 -14.79 -0.96
C ASN A 79 5.23 -15.84 -1.67
N ASN A 80 4.00 -15.50 -2.07
CA ASN A 80 3.12 -16.43 -2.79
C ASN A 80 3.62 -16.69 -4.23
N THR A 81 4.12 -15.66 -4.90
CA THR A 81 4.75 -15.76 -6.22
C THR A 81 5.99 -16.63 -6.18
N ASP A 82 6.86 -16.45 -5.19
CA ASP A 82 8.06 -17.28 -4.99
C ASP A 82 7.69 -18.74 -4.70
N ASN A 83 6.67 -18.97 -3.87
CA ASN A 83 6.17 -20.32 -3.60
C ASN A 83 5.60 -20.97 -4.87
N SER A 84 4.82 -20.23 -5.65
CA SER A 84 4.26 -20.71 -6.91
C SER A 84 5.36 -20.98 -7.96
N HIS A 85 6.40 -20.15 -8.02
CA HIS A 85 7.55 -20.40 -8.89
C HIS A 85 8.31 -21.66 -8.48
N ARG A 86 8.49 -21.89 -7.17
CA ARG A 86 9.12 -23.12 -6.67
C ARG A 86 8.29 -24.35 -7.03
N THR A 87 6.97 -24.31 -6.86
CA THR A 87 6.10 -25.45 -7.21
C THR A 87 6.02 -25.68 -8.72
N ILE A 88 5.97 -24.62 -9.53
CA ILE A 88 6.04 -24.74 -10.99
C ILE A 88 7.38 -25.37 -11.39
N SER A 89 8.50 -24.90 -10.84
CA SER A 89 9.83 -25.43 -11.15
C SER A 89 9.97 -26.92 -10.80
N THR A 90 9.40 -27.37 -9.67
CA THR A 90 9.43 -28.79 -9.31
C THR A 90 8.52 -29.64 -10.20
N LEU A 91 7.33 -29.15 -10.54
CA LEU A 91 6.42 -29.83 -11.46
C LEU A 91 7.01 -29.93 -12.88
N GLU A 92 7.64 -28.87 -13.37
CA GLU A 92 8.36 -28.86 -14.64
C GLU A 92 9.51 -29.88 -14.65
N GLN A 93 10.27 -29.96 -13.57
CA GLN A 93 11.33 -30.98 -13.43
C GLN A 93 10.74 -32.39 -13.44
N ASN A 94 9.64 -32.63 -12.73
CA ASN A 94 8.97 -33.93 -12.72
C ASN A 94 8.41 -34.30 -14.10
N LEU A 95 7.83 -33.34 -14.82
CA LEU A 95 7.37 -33.54 -16.20
C LEU A 95 8.54 -33.91 -17.12
N LYS A 96 9.70 -33.25 -16.97
CA LYS A 96 10.91 -33.61 -17.73
C LYS A 96 11.40 -35.04 -17.43
N ILE A 97 11.33 -35.48 -16.18
CA ILE A 97 11.70 -36.85 -15.80
C ILE A 97 10.71 -37.85 -16.41
N ILE A 98 9.41 -37.65 -16.23
CA ILE A 98 8.38 -38.57 -16.74
C ILE A 98 8.41 -38.64 -18.28
N THR A 99 8.65 -37.52 -18.96
CA THR A 99 8.78 -37.50 -20.42
C THR A 99 10.02 -38.26 -20.88
N HIS A 100 11.15 -38.12 -20.16
CA HIS A 100 12.34 -38.90 -20.43
C HIS A 100 12.12 -40.41 -20.20
N ASP A 101 11.51 -40.79 -19.09
CA ASP A 101 11.19 -42.20 -18.79
C ASP A 101 10.25 -42.80 -19.83
N LEU A 102 9.27 -42.02 -20.32
CA LEU A 102 8.35 -42.44 -21.37
C LEU A 102 9.07 -42.69 -22.70
N ASP A 103 10.06 -41.85 -23.05
CA ASP A 103 10.87 -42.05 -24.24
C ASP A 103 11.79 -43.28 -24.11
N ILE A 104 12.36 -43.54 -22.93
CA ILE A 104 13.11 -44.78 -22.65
C ILE A 104 12.19 -46.00 -22.84
N VAL A 105 11.00 -46.01 -22.23
CA VAL A 105 10.06 -47.14 -22.34
C VAL A 105 9.59 -47.35 -23.78
N LYS A 106 9.42 -46.28 -24.56
CA LYS A 106 9.12 -46.39 -26.00
C LYS A 106 10.28 -47.04 -26.77
N GLN A 107 11.51 -46.65 -26.48
CA GLN A 107 12.69 -47.23 -27.11
C GLN A 107 12.82 -48.72 -26.74
N ASP A 108 12.59 -49.08 -25.47
CA ASP A 108 12.58 -50.47 -25.00
C ASP A 108 11.46 -51.28 -25.67
N TYR A 109 10.28 -50.68 -25.87
CA TYR A 109 9.18 -51.32 -26.62
C TYR A 109 9.54 -51.55 -28.09
N GLU A 110 10.16 -50.58 -28.76
CA GLU A 110 10.59 -50.69 -30.16
C GLU A 110 11.65 -51.79 -30.32
N THR A 111 12.65 -51.82 -29.43
CA THR A 111 13.66 -52.89 -29.43
C THR A 111 13.04 -54.26 -29.18
N LEU A 112 12.12 -54.41 -28.22
CA LEU A 112 11.42 -55.67 -27.99
C LEU A 112 10.55 -56.09 -29.18
N GLN A 113 9.93 -55.14 -29.86
CA GLN A 113 9.15 -55.38 -31.08
C GLN A 113 10.04 -55.90 -32.22
N ASP A 114 11.24 -55.33 -32.38
CA ASP A 114 12.24 -55.78 -33.34
C ASP A 114 12.78 -57.17 -33.01
N GLU A 115 13.03 -57.45 -31.73
CA GLU A 115 13.39 -58.78 -31.24
C GLU A 115 12.28 -59.80 -31.51
N PHE A 116 11.02 -59.43 -31.28
CA PHE A 116 9.87 -60.29 -31.56
C PHE A 116 9.71 -60.59 -33.05
N ASN A 117 9.86 -59.57 -33.91
CA ASN A 117 9.87 -59.73 -35.37
C ASN A 117 11.02 -60.66 -35.81
N SER A 118 12.22 -60.45 -35.26
CA SER A 118 13.39 -61.29 -35.51
C SER A 118 13.17 -62.74 -35.06
N TYR A 119 12.53 -62.93 -33.90
CA TYR A 119 12.15 -64.25 -33.39
C TYR A 119 11.13 -64.94 -34.31
N LYS A 120 10.12 -64.22 -34.80
CA LYS A 120 9.14 -64.75 -35.75
C LYS A 120 9.80 -65.26 -37.03
N VAL A 121 10.73 -64.49 -37.60
CA VAL A 121 11.51 -64.91 -38.78
C VAL A 121 12.35 -66.15 -38.46
N ARG A 122 13.04 -66.16 -37.31
CA ARG A 122 13.87 -67.29 -36.87
C ARG A 122 13.02 -68.56 -36.69
N ALA A 123 11.86 -68.46 -36.03
CA ALA A 123 10.93 -69.56 -35.84
C ALA A 123 10.36 -70.08 -37.18
N GLN A 124 9.97 -69.19 -38.10
CA GLN A 124 9.54 -69.58 -39.45
C GLN A 124 10.64 -70.27 -40.24
N SER A 125 11.89 -69.82 -40.09
CA SER A 125 13.05 -70.48 -40.70
C SER A 125 13.27 -71.88 -40.13
N VAL A 126 13.16 -72.06 -38.80
CA VAL A 126 13.26 -73.38 -38.15
C VAL A 126 12.12 -74.30 -38.58
N LEU A 127 10.90 -73.78 -38.72
CA LEU A 127 9.73 -74.54 -39.18
C LEU A 127 9.89 -74.98 -40.64
N LYS A 128 10.44 -74.10 -41.50
CA LYS A 128 10.79 -74.40 -42.89
C LYS A 128 11.91 -75.44 -42.99
N GLN A 129 12.88 -75.38 -42.07
CA GLN A 129 13.97 -76.35 -41.97
C GLN A 129 13.46 -77.72 -41.46
N HIS A 130 12.53 -77.76 -40.50
CA HIS A 130 11.87 -78.99 -40.06
C HIS A 130 10.97 -79.61 -41.15
N GLN A 131 10.32 -78.79 -41.99
CA GLN A 131 9.60 -79.30 -43.18
C GLN A 131 10.54 -79.89 -44.24
N GLN A 132 11.80 -79.42 -44.32
CA GLN A 132 12.80 -79.93 -45.26
C GLN A 132 13.62 -81.12 -44.73
N GLN A 133 13.66 -81.36 -43.41
CA GLN A 133 14.43 -82.45 -42.78
C GLN A 133 13.68 -83.80 -42.69
N HIS A 134 12.49 -83.94 -43.28
CA HIS A 134 11.72 -85.19 -43.21
C HIS A 134 12.22 -86.31 -44.14
N THR A 135 13.53 -86.39 -44.41
CA THR A 135 14.13 -87.51 -45.15
C THR A 135 15.50 -87.85 -44.57
N GLN A 136 15.68 -89.13 -44.20
CA GLN A 136 16.86 -89.80 -43.60
C GLN A 136 16.89 -89.77 -42.06
N VAL A 137 16.28 -90.75 -41.38
CA VAL A 137 16.75 -92.12 -41.09
C VAL A 137 17.92 -92.16 -40.09
N GLU A 138 17.51 -92.45 -38.85
CA GLU A 138 18.03 -93.44 -37.89
C GLU A 138 19.53 -93.82 -37.79
N ASN A 139 19.86 -94.11 -36.53
CA ASN A 139 20.92 -94.99 -36.01
C ASN A 139 22.26 -94.34 -35.66
N ARG A 140 22.52 -94.28 -34.35
CA ARG A 140 23.55 -95.14 -33.73
C ARG A 140 23.42 -95.12 -32.20
N THR A 141 23.08 -96.28 -31.67
CA THR A 141 23.27 -96.65 -30.28
C THR A 141 24.77 -96.73 -29.94
N THR A 142 25.07 -96.31 -28.70
CA THR A 142 26.24 -96.64 -27.85
C THR A 142 27.61 -96.14 -28.33
N PRO A 143 28.05 -94.97 -27.81
CA PRO A 143 29.06 -94.93 -26.74
C PRO A 143 28.67 -93.97 -25.60
N ASP A 144 27.42 -94.05 -25.15
CA ASP A 144 26.74 -92.98 -24.40
C ASP A 144 27.07 -92.89 -22.89
N ARG A 145 28.15 -93.55 -22.45
CA ARG A 145 28.65 -93.52 -21.06
C ARG A 145 30.00 -92.80 -20.93
N GLU A 146 30.85 -92.84 -21.95
CA GLU A 146 32.12 -92.10 -21.96
C GLU A 146 31.95 -90.64 -22.42
N ASN A 147 30.90 -90.32 -23.20
CA ASN A 147 30.55 -88.95 -23.57
C ASN A 147 29.61 -88.26 -22.57
N LYS A 148 28.88 -89.02 -21.75
CA LYS A 148 28.04 -88.47 -20.66
C LYS A 148 28.85 -87.90 -19.51
N ILE A 149 30.03 -88.47 -19.23
CA ILE A 149 30.92 -87.98 -18.17
C ILE A 149 31.43 -86.56 -18.49
N PRO A 150 32.00 -86.26 -19.68
CA PRO A 150 32.40 -84.90 -20.02
C PRO A 150 31.22 -83.93 -20.17
N GLU A 151 30.05 -84.36 -20.64
CA GLU A 151 28.83 -83.51 -20.61
C GLU A 151 28.36 -83.20 -19.18
N LEU A 152 28.43 -84.17 -18.27
CA LEU A 152 28.11 -83.95 -16.86
C LEU A 152 29.18 -83.07 -16.18
N GLU A 153 30.46 -83.23 -16.52
CA GLU A 153 31.53 -82.35 -16.05
C GLU A 153 31.36 -80.91 -16.58
N GLU A 154 30.98 -80.74 -17.85
CA GLU A 154 30.68 -79.44 -18.46
C GLU A 154 29.46 -78.78 -17.79
N THR A 155 28.41 -79.53 -17.49
CA THR A 155 27.25 -78.99 -16.75
C THR A 155 27.59 -78.65 -15.30
N ILE A 156 28.43 -79.44 -14.63
CA ILE A 156 28.95 -79.13 -13.29
C ILE A 156 29.80 -77.85 -13.33
N GLU A 157 30.62 -77.65 -14.36
CA GLU A 157 31.43 -76.45 -14.52
C GLU A 157 30.57 -75.22 -14.80
N LYS A 158 29.56 -75.34 -15.66
CA LYS A 158 28.52 -74.30 -15.87
C LYS A 158 27.79 -73.95 -14.58
N LEU A 159 27.42 -74.96 -13.76
CA LEU A 159 26.78 -74.74 -12.46
C LEU A 159 27.72 -74.07 -11.46
N LYS A 160 29.02 -74.40 -11.47
CA LYS A 160 30.03 -73.72 -10.63
C LYS A 160 30.21 -72.26 -11.03
N ILE A 161 30.25 -71.97 -12.34
CA ILE A 161 30.33 -70.59 -12.85
C ILE A 161 29.07 -69.83 -12.45
N ALA A 162 27.89 -70.39 -12.67
CA ALA A 162 26.62 -69.77 -12.26
C ALA A 162 26.53 -69.55 -10.75
N LEU A 163 27.03 -70.50 -9.93
CA LEU A 163 27.09 -70.36 -8.47
C LEU A 163 28.06 -69.24 -8.07
N LYS A 164 29.20 -69.13 -8.75
CA LYS A 164 30.16 -68.04 -8.52
C LYS A 164 29.57 -66.68 -8.90
N GLU A 165 28.93 -66.58 -10.07
CA GLU A 165 28.28 -65.34 -10.55
C GLU A 165 27.15 -64.90 -9.62
N THR A 166 26.31 -65.83 -9.16
CA THR A 166 25.24 -65.52 -8.19
C THR A 166 25.81 -65.12 -6.83
N ASN A 167 26.91 -65.71 -6.40
CA ASN A 167 27.62 -65.29 -5.18
C ASN A 167 28.25 -63.89 -5.34
N GLU A 168 28.88 -63.59 -6.48
CA GLU A 168 29.41 -62.25 -6.78
C GLU A 168 28.29 -61.20 -6.82
N LYS A 169 27.13 -61.53 -7.43
CA LYS A 169 25.93 -60.68 -7.39
C LYS A 169 25.42 -60.49 -5.97
N LEU A 170 25.36 -61.55 -5.17
CA LEU A 170 24.94 -61.46 -3.77
C LEU A 170 25.87 -60.55 -2.96
N GLN A 171 27.19 -60.67 -3.15
CA GLN A 171 28.17 -59.77 -2.53
C GLN A 171 27.99 -58.32 -2.99
N SER A 172 27.73 -58.08 -4.28
CA SER A 172 27.43 -56.74 -4.80
C SER A 172 26.17 -56.15 -4.16
N MET A 173 25.09 -56.92 -4.08
CA MET A 173 23.83 -56.49 -3.43
C MET A 173 24.01 -56.25 -1.93
N MET A 174 24.84 -57.04 -1.25
CA MET A 174 25.16 -56.82 0.17
C MET A 174 25.92 -55.51 0.39
N ASN A 175 26.89 -55.20 -0.48
CA ASN A 175 27.64 -53.95 -0.41
C ASN A 175 26.76 -52.73 -0.73
N GLU A 176 25.88 -52.84 -1.72
CA GLU A 176 24.91 -51.79 -2.05
C GLU A 176 23.96 -51.54 -0.87
N ASN A 177 23.48 -52.60 -0.23
CA ASN A 177 22.62 -52.47 0.95
C ASN A 177 23.35 -51.81 2.14
N ASP A 178 24.65 -52.08 2.34
CA ASP A 178 25.46 -51.41 3.37
C ASP A 178 25.66 -49.90 3.07
N ILE A 179 25.82 -49.53 1.78
CA ILE A 179 25.90 -48.13 1.36
C ILE A 179 24.55 -47.44 1.58
N LEU A 180 23.44 -48.07 1.18
CA LEU A 180 22.09 -47.54 1.37
C LEU A 180 21.76 -47.38 2.86
N GLN A 181 22.18 -48.32 3.71
CA GLN A 181 22.00 -48.22 5.16
C GLN A 181 22.75 -47.01 5.74
N LYS A 182 23.99 -46.77 5.30
CA LYS A 182 24.77 -45.59 5.73
C LYS A 182 24.16 -44.28 5.24
N GLU A 183 23.64 -44.26 4.03
CA GLU A 183 22.93 -43.09 3.50
C GLU A 183 21.64 -42.81 4.28
N GLN A 184 20.90 -43.87 4.62
CA GLN A 184 19.72 -43.78 5.49
C GLN A 184 20.08 -43.21 6.86
N ASP A 185 21.14 -43.70 7.50
CA ASP A 185 21.61 -43.19 8.79
C ASP A 185 22.03 -41.71 8.70
N HIS A 186 22.74 -41.32 7.63
CA HIS A 186 23.09 -39.93 7.37
C HIS A 186 21.88 -39.01 7.14
N LEU A 187 20.86 -39.50 6.44
CA LEU A 187 19.60 -38.77 6.24
C LEU A 187 18.85 -38.60 7.56
N ILE A 188 18.81 -39.63 8.41
CA ILE A 188 18.20 -39.57 9.74
C ILE A 188 18.92 -38.54 10.63
N ASP A 189 20.25 -38.52 10.63
CA ASP A 189 21.03 -37.52 11.37
C ASP A 189 20.75 -36.10 10.90
N ARG A 190 20.69 -35.89 9.57
CA ARG A 190 20.36 -34.59 8.98
C ARG A 190 18.94 -34.17 9.36
N GLN A 191 17.97 -35.08 9.25
CA GLN A 191 16.58 -34.82 9.61
C GLN A 191 16.47 -34.48 11.11
N THR A 192 17.19 -35.20 11.97
CA THR A 192 17.21 -34.95 13.42
C THR A 192 17.79 -33.57 13.74
N LYS A 193 18.89 -33.16 13.08
CA LYS A 193 19.47 -31.82 13.23
C LYS A 193 18.48 -30.73 12.84
N ILE A 194 17.86 -30.85 11.67
CA ILE A 194 16.86 -29.90 11.18
C ILE A 194 15.67 -29.80 12.15
N VAL A 195 15.15 -30.93 12.63
CA VAL A 195 14.07 -30.96 13.62
C VAL A 195 14.47 -30.26 14.92
N ASN A 196 15.70 -30.44 15.39
CA ASN A 196 16.19 -29.77 16.60
C ASN A 196 16.35 -28.26 16.40
N GLU A 197 16.81 -27.81 15.23
CA GLU A 197 16.88 -26.38 14.89
C GLU A 197 15.48 -25.75 14.83
N TYR A 198 14.50 -26.43 14.22
CA TYR A 198 13.11 -25.98 14.23
C TYR A 198 12.53 -25.90 15.64
N LYS A 199 12.75 -26.92 16.49
CA LYS A 199 12.32 -26.89 17.90
C LYS A 199 12.94 -25.73 18.67
N LYS A 200 14.24 -25.46 18.47
CA LYS A 200 14.92 -24.33 19.11
C LYS A 200 14.32 -23.00 18.65
N ARG A 201 14.11 -22.82 17.35
CA ARG A 201 13.52 -21.60 16.79
C ARG A 201 12.07 -21.40 17.24
N GLU A 202 11.29 -22.47 17.34
CA GLU A 202 9.95 -22.45 17.91
C GLU A 202 9.97 -21.99 19.38
N GLN A 203 10.92 -22.50 20.18
CA GLN A 203 11.08 -22.10 21.57
C GLN A 203 11.49 -20.63 21.72
N GLU A 204 12.38 -20.13 20.85
CA GLU A 204 12.77 -18.71 20.79
C GLU A 204 11.55 -17.81 20.47
N LEU A 205 10.76 -18.17 19.47
CA LEU A 205 9.53 -17.45 19.11
C LEU A 205 8.50 -17.47 20.24
N LYS A 206 8.28 -18.63 20.89
CA LYS A 206 7.40 -18.73 22.06
C LYS A 206 7.86 -17.84 23.21
N ASN A 207 9.17 -17.74 23.45
CA ASN A 207 9.71 -16.86 24.48
C ASN A 207 9.52 -15.38 24.11
N GLN A 208 9.66 -15.02 22.84
CA GLN A 208 9.43 -13.65 22.38
C GLN A 208 7.95 -13.26 22.48
N ILE A 209 7.03 -14.16 22.13
CA ILE A 209 5.58 -13.96 22.32
C ILE A 209 5.28 -13.73 23.81
N ARG A 210 5.79 -14.58 24.71
CA ARG A 210 5.59 -14.39 26.16
C ARG A 210 6.13 -13.06 26.68
N LYS A 211 7.27 -12.59 26.17
CA LYS A 211 7.82 -11.27 26.53
C LYS A 211 6.88 -10.15 26.09
N LEU A 212 6.41 -10.19 24.84
CA LEU A 212 5.47 -9.20 24.32
C LEU A 212 4.12 -9.25 25.04
N GLU A 213 3.61 -10.43 25.36
CA GLU A 213 2.39 -10.60 26.18
C GLU A 213 2.55 -9.97 27.57
N ASN A 214 3.70 -10.18 28.22
CA ASN A 214 4.01 -9.55 29.51
C ASN A 214 4.12 -8.03 29.40
N GLU A 215 4.80 -7.51 28.37
CA GLU A 215 4.91 -6.06 28.14
C GLU A 215 3.56 -5.41 27.81
N CYS A 216 2.72 -6.09 27.02
CA CYS A 216 1.35 -5.67 26.76
C CYS A 216 0.53 -5.68 28.05
N SER A 217 0.59 -6.76 28.84
CA SER A 217 -0.11 -6.85 30.12
C SER A 217 0.35 -5.76 31.10
N GLN A 218 1.65 -5.51 31.19
CA GLN A 218 2.21 -4.46 32.01
C GLN A 218 1.72 -3.08 31.57
N ARG A 219 1.79 -2.75 30.27
CA ARG A 219 1.26 -1.48 29.74
C ARG A 219 -0.23 -1.33 29.97
N THR A 220 -1.02 -2.41 29.86
CA THR A 220 -2.45 -2.35 30.17
C THR A 220 -2.71 -2.08 31.66
N ASN A 221 -1.90 -2.62 32.56
CA ASN A 221 -2.00 -2.35 33.99
C ASN A 221 -1.61 -0.91 34.31
N GLU A 222 -0.50 -0.42 33.76
CA GLU A 222 -0.06 0.97 33.91
C GLU A 222 -1.10 1.97 33.39
N ASN A 223 -1.67 1.71 32.20
CA ASN A 223 -2.77 2.52 31.65
C ASN A 223 -4.02 2.46 32.54
N SER A 224 -4.38 1.27 33.05
CA SER A 224 -5.51 1.11 33.98
C SER A 224 -5.32 1.92 35.25
N ASP A 225 -4.12 1.91 35.82
CA ASP A 225 -3.80 2.68 37.03
C ASP A 225 -3.74 4.19 36.75
N MET A 226 -3.22 4.61 35.59
CA MET A 226 -3.26 6.01 35.17
C MET A 226 -4.70 6.50 34.96
N ILE A 227 -5.57 5.68 34.35
CA ILE A 227 -7.00 5.98 34.23
C ILE A 227 -7.63 6.14 35.62
N LYS A 228 -7.39 5.19 36.55
CA LYS A 228 -7.90 5.29 37.94
C LYS A 228 -7.45 6.58 38.63
N ASN A 229 -6.19 6.97 38.44
CA ASN A 229 -5.65 8.19 39.03
C ASN A 229 -6.33 9.45 38.44
N VAL A 230 -6.49 9.51 37.12
CA VAL A 230 -7.18 10.64 36.46
C VAL A 230 -8.65 10.68 36.84
N THR A 231 -9.33 9.54 36.94
CA THR A 231 -10.73 9.50 37.40
C THR A 231 -10.86 9.96 38.84
N ALA A 232 -9.96 9.54 39.73
CA ALA A 232 -9.95 10.01 41.13
C ALA A 232 -9.70 11.53 41.22
N GLN A 233 -8.79 12.08 40.40
CA GLN A 233 -8.56 13.53 40.33
C GLN A 233 -9.79 14.29 39.83
N ASN A 234 -10.46 13.78 38.80
CA ASN A 234 -11.71 14.36 38.29
C ASN A 234 -12.83 14.31 39.32
N GLU A 235 -12.94 13.23 40.10
CA GLU A 235 -13.89 13.11 41.20
C GLU A 235 -13.62 14.13 42.30
N ILE A 236 -12.36 14.30 42.72
CA ILE A 236 -11.96 15.31 43.71
C ILE A 236 -12.27 16.72 43.21
N LEU A 237 -11.94 17.03 41.94
CA LEU A 237 -12.22 18.33 41.35
C LEU A 237 -13.73 18.59 41.24
N THR A 238 -14.50 17.59 40.84
CA THR A 238 -15.97 17.66 40.80
C THR A 238 -16.55 17.89 42.19
N ALA A 239 -16.02 17.23 43.22
CA ALA A 239 -16.44 17.43 44.60
C ALA A 239 -16.12 18.85 45.08
N ALA A 240 -14.92 19.36 44.79
CA ALA A 240 -14.51 20.72 45.14
C ALA A 240 -15.39 21.79 44.47
N TYR A 241 -15.71 21.66 43.18
CA TYR A 241 -16.63 22.58 42.50
C TYR A 241 -18.05 22.48 43.04
N LYS A 242 -18.54 21.28 43.37
CA LYS A 242 -19.85 21.11 44.03
C LYS A 242 -19.89 21.80 45.38
N GLU A 243 -18.85 21.67 46.19
CA GLU A 243 -18.73 22.33 47.49
C GLU A 243 -18.69 23.86 47.34
N GLN A 244 -17.93 24.38 46.38
CA GLN A 244 -17.89 25.81 46.09
C GLN A 244 -19.26 26.36 45.68
N ILE A 245 -19.98 25.64 44.80
CA ILE A 245 -21.35 26.01 44.40
C ILE A 245 -22.28 25.99 45.62
N ALA A 246 -22.20 24.97 46.47
CA ALA A 246 -23.02 24.88 47.69
C ALA A 246 -22.72 26.03 48.68
N SER A 247 -21.45 26.40 48.85
CA SER A 247 -21.05 27.54 49.68
C SER A 247 -21.64 28.85 49.15
N ILE A 248 -21.53 29.10 47.84
CA ILE A 248 -22.08 30.30 47.20
C ILE A 248 -23.60 30.33 47.34
N GLN A 249 -24.27 29.19 47.13
CA GLN A 249 -25.72 29.08 47.33
C GLN A 249 -26.14 29.41 48.76
N SER A 250 -25.41 28.89 49.76
CA SER A 250 -25.67 29.17 51.18
C SER A 250 -25.47 30.65 51.52
N ASP A 251 -24.41 31.28 51.01
CA ASP A 251 -24.18 32.71 51.20
C ASP A 251 -25.27 33.57 50.52
N HIS A 252 -25.70 33.20 49.31
CA HIS A 252 -26.83 33.86 48.64
C HIS A 252 -28.12 33.73 49.46
N GLU A 253 -28.42 32.54 50.00
CA GLU A 253 -29.59 32.32 50.84
C GLU A 253 -29.54 33.16 52.13
N ARG A 254 -28.35 33.27 52.75
CA ARG A 254 -28.14 34.13 53.92
C ARG A 254 -28.37 35.61 53.59
N VAL A 255 -27.85 36.09 52.46
CA VAL A 255 -28.05 37.48 52.01
C VAL A 255 -29.53 37.74 51.70
N LEU A 256 -30.20 36.82 50.99
CA LEU A 256 -31.64 36.92 50.72
C LEU A 256 -32.46 36.97 52.01
N SER A 257 -32.15 36.12 52.99
CA SER A 257 -32.79 36.14 54.31
C SER A 257 -32.56 37.47 55.05
N MET A 258 -31.35 38.03 54.97
CA MET A 258 -31.04 39.34 55.56
C MET A 258 -31.85 40.48 54.90
N ILE A 259 -31.90 40.51 53.57
CA ILE A 259 -32.69 41.51 52.83
C ILE A 259 -34.18 41.34 53.12
N GLN A 260 -34.67 40.10 53.18
CA GLN A 260 -36.06 39.81 53.52
C GLN A 260 -36.41 40.30 54.93
N ASN A 261 -35.52 40.10 55.90
CA ASN A 261 -35.68 40.63 57.26
C ASN A 261 -35.67 42.16 57.29
N GLN A 262 -34.79 42.82 56.54
CA GLN A 262 -34.78 44.28 56.43
C GLN A 262 -36.06 44.82 55.79
N LEU A 263 -36.56 44.16 54.74
CA LEU A 263 -37.83 44.52 54.10
C LEU A 263 -39.00 44.36 55.07
N ASN A 264 -39.03 43.27 55.85
CA ASN A 264 -40.05 43.04 56.87
C ASN A 264 -40.01 44.11 57.97
N LEU A 265 -38.82 44.50 58.43
CA LEU A 265 -38.65 45.57 59.41
C LEU A 265 -39.12 46.92 58.84
N SER A 266 -38.69 47.29 57.64
CA SER A 266 -39.13 48.52 56.98
C SER A 266 -40.65 48.51 56.72
N ARG A 267 -41.23 47.36 56.37
CA ARG A 267 -42.67 47.20 56.22
C ARG A 267 -43.40 47.43 57.54
N ALA A 268 -42.89 46.89 58.65
CA ALA A 268 -43.43 47.15 59.99
C ALA A 268 -43.32 48.62 60.38
N ASP A 269 -42.19 49.29 60.09
CA ASP A 269 -42.01 50.72 60.33
C ASP A 269 -43.00 51.57 59.52
N VAL A 270 -43.19 51.24 58.24
CA VAL A 270 -44.20 51.89 57.37
C VAL A 270 -45.61 51.69 57.94
N GLU A 271 -45.92 50.50 58.44
CA GLU A 271 -47.22 50.21 59.06
C GLU A 271 -47.44 51.03 60.33
N ILE A 272 -46.43 51.15 61.20
CA ILE A 272 -46.46 52.03 62.38
C ILE A 272 -46.65 53.49 61.98
N LEU A 273 -45.91 53.98 60.99
CA LEU A 273 -46.04 55.34 60.48
C LEU A 273 -47.41 55.59 59.86
N LYS A 274 -47.97 54.62 59.14
CA LYS A 274 -49.31 54.69 58.56
C LYS A 274 -50.38 54.77 59.66
N SER A 275 -50.32 53.92 60.69
CA SER A 275 -51.23 54.00 61.84
C SER A 275 -51.11 55.32 62.60
N ARG A 276 -49.91 55.89 62.70
CA ARG A 276 -49.69 57.22 63.30
C ARG A 276 -50.26 58.34 62.44
N LEU A 277 -50.08 58.28 61.12
CA LEU A 277 -50.69 59.18 60.15
C LEU A 277 -52.21 59.13 60.23
N GLU A 278 -52.79 57.94 60.28
CA GLU A 278 -54.22 57.70 60.42
C GLU A 278 -54.76 58.25 61.74
N TYR A 279 -54.05 58.03 62.85
CA TYR A 279 -54.38 58.67 64.14
C TYR A 279 -54.35 60.21 64.07
N THR A 280 -53.38 60.81 63.37
CA THR A 280 -53.31 62.27 63.18
C THR A 280 -54.35 62.80 62.19
N ALA A 281 -54.69 62.03 61.15
CA ALA A 281 -55.74 62.34 60.20
C ALA A 281 -57.10 62.32 60.88
N SER A 282 -57.40 61.32 61.71
CA SER A 282 -58.60 61.27 62.56
C SER A 282 -58.68 62.43 63.56
N ARG A 283 -57.53 63.00 63.97
CA ARG A 283 -57.45 64.21 64.80
C ARG A 283 -57.75 65.49 64.03
N LEU A 284 -57.47 65.52 62.73
CA LEU A 284 -57.78 66.61 61.80
C LEU A 284 -59.22 66.51 61.24
N ASP A 285 -59.76 65.29 61.14
CA ASP A 285 -61.12 65.00 60.63
C ASP A 285 -62.24 65.26 61.65
N SER A 286 -61.89 65.46 62.94
CA SER A 286 -62.82 65.97 63.96
C SER A 286 -63.28 67.43 63.69
N LYS A 287 -62.87 68.03 62.57
CA LYS A 287 -63.26 69.36 62.09
C LYS A 287 -63.68 69.35 60.61
N HIS A 288 -64.39 68.34 60.13
CA HIS A 288 -65.43 68.52 59.11
C HIS A 288 -66.11 67.18 58.83
N SER A 289 -67.29 66.96 59.43
CA SER A 289 -68.23 65.95 58.97
C SER A 289 -69.18 66.52 57.91
N ASP A 290 -69.59 65.61 57.03
CA ASP A 290 -70.82 65.59 56.23
C ASP A 290 -70.73 66.06 54.77
N ILE A 291 -70.74 65.08 53.84
CA ILE A 291 -71.94 64.73 53.04
C ILE A 291 -71.80 63.32 52.42
N ASN A 292 -72.74 62.43 52.79
CA ASN A 292 -73.35 61.24 52.14
C ASN A 292 -72.65 60.56 50.95
N SER A 293 -72.38 59.24 50.93
CA SER A 293 -73.22 58.04 51.18
C SER A 293 -74.32 57.77 50.13
N TYR A 294 -74.18 56.68 49.36
CA TYR A 294 -75.23 55.68 49.10
C TYR A 294 -74.66 54.43 48.40
N SER A 295 -75.17 53.28 48.81
CA SER A 295 -74.56 51.95 48.69
C SER A 295 -75.31 51.00 47.74
N SER A 296 -74.62 49.90 47.41
CA SER A 296 -75.11 48.52 47.22
C SER A 296 -75.70 48.08 45.87
N SER A 297 -75.10 47.06 45.23
CA SER A 297 -75.61 45.67 45.15
C SER A 297 -74.90 44.83 44.05
N GLU A 298 -74.61 43.54 44.37
CA GLU A 298 -74.21 42.43 43.48
C GLU A 298 -75.42 41.89 42.65
N PRO A 299 -75.45 40.73 41.92
CA PRO A 299 -74.46 39.87 41.22
C PRO A 299 -74.92 39.38 39.78
N VAL A 300 -74.15 38.46 39.15
CA VAL A 300 -74.55 37.34 38.20
C VAL A 300 -74.49 37.52 36.65
N THR A 301 -73.63 36.67 36.02
CA THR A 301 -73.62 35.96 34.68
C THR A 301 -73.76 36.71 33.33
N THR A 302 -73.01 36.42 32.25
CA THR A 302 -73.01 35.19 31.42
C THR A 302 -71.94 35.20 30.30
N SER A 303 -71.39 34.02 29.98
CA SER A 303 -71.07 33.41 28.64
C SER A 303 -70.19 34.16 27.60
N SER A 304 -69.32 33.55 26.78
CA SER A 304 -68.95 32.15 26.47
C SER A 304 -67.76 32.13 25.46
N ASN A 305 -67.08 30.97 25.40
CA ASN A 305 -66.17 30.42 24.35
C ASN A 305 -64.68 30.80 24.44
N ASN A 306 -63.69 29.90 24.31
CA ASN A 306 -63.67 28.43 24.25
C ASN A 306 -62.21 27.95 24.46
N ASP A 307 -62.08 26.87 25.23
CA ASP A 307 -61.10 25.77 25.18
C ASP A 307 -59.71 25.96 24.54
N ASN A 308 -58.66 25.75 25.35
CA ASN A 308 -57.88 24.52 25.22
C ASN A 308 -57.01 24.22 26.45
N LYS A 309 -56.90 22.91 26.69
CA LYS A 309 -56.50 22.18 27.90
C LYS A 309 -55.01 22.23 28.24
N ASP A 310 -54.78 22.21 29.55
CA ASP A 310 -53.87 21.41 30.37
C ASP A 310 -52.44 21.05 29.92
N ASP A 311 -51.59 21.22 30.94
CA ASP A 311 -50.36 20.50 31.26
C ASP A 311 -49.10 20.75 30.43
N SER A 312 -48.17 21.47 31.06
CA SER A 312 -46.74 21.42 30.72
C SER A 312 -45.92 21.29 32.00
N ASN A 313 -45.91 20.05 32.49
CA ASN A 313 -44.87 19.48 33.32
C ASN A 313 -43.69 19.13 32.37
N TRP A 314 -42.57 19.86 32.42
CA TRP A 314 -41.39 19.53 31.63
C TRP A 314 -40.32 18.86 32.49
N PHE A 315 -40.52 17.56 32.73
CA PHE A 315 -39.43 16.59 32.83
C PHE A 315 -39.17 16.06 31.42
N VAL A 316 -37.93 16.16 30.91
CA VAL A 316 -37.49 15.34 29.78
C VAL A 316 -36.08 14.81 30.02
N HIS A 317 -36.04 13.48 29.99
CA HIS A 317 -34.90 12.57 30.05
C HIS A 317 -34.24 12.43 28.66
N ASN A 318 -33.00 11.92 28.67
CA ASN A 318 -32.21 11.30 27.60
C ASN A 318 -32.98 10.75 26.37
N THR A 319 -32.39 10.89 25.16
CA THR A 319 -31.94 9.82 24.20
C THR A 319 -31.50 10.49 22.87
N GLU A 320 -30.31 10.21 22.31
CA GLU A 320 -29.89 9.12 21.41
C GLU A 320 -30.33 9.25 19.91
N ARG A 321 -29.33 9.28 19.01
CA ARG A 321 -29.22 8.87 17.57
C ARG A 321 -30.30 9.21 16.51
N GLN A 322 -29.83 9.64 15.33
CA GLN A 322 -29.92 9.00 13.98
C GLN A 322 -29.09 9.87 12.99
N GLN A 323 -28.20 9.40 12.09
CA GLN A 323 -28.22 8.47 10.94
C GLN A 323 -29.08 8.88 9.71
N GLY A 324 -28.38 9.01 8.58
CA GLY A 324 -28.86 8.89 7.18
C GLY A 324 -29.44 10.16 6.55
N GLU A 325 -29.37 10.43 5.24
CA GLU A 325 -28.76 9.78 4.07
C GLU A 325 -29.11 10.66 2.85
N GLY A 326 -28.29 10.62 1.80
CA GLY A 326 -28.68 10.88 0.39
C GLY A 326 -28.41 12.30 -0.17
N MET A 327 -27.56 12.49 -1.20
CA MET A 327 -27.79 12.20 -2.64
C MET A 327 -28.92 13.11 -3.21
N ASP A 328 -28.82 13.90 -4.28
CA ASP A 328 -28.02 13.86 -5.51
C ASP A 328 -28.16 15.17 -6.35
N LYS A 329 -27.32 15.24 -7.41
CA LYS A 329 -27.57 15.79 -8.79
C LYS A 329 -26.86 17.09 -9.16
N GLU A 330 -25.81 16.99 -10.00
CA GLU A 330 -25.80 16.98 -11.50
C GLU A 330 -25.89 18.43 -12.04
N LEU A 331 -25.14 18.91 -13.03
CA LEU A 331 -24.33 18.36 -14.10
C LEU A 331 -23.65 19.57 -14.78
N LEU A 332 -22.43 19.45 -15.31
CA LEU A 332 -22.15 19.78 -16.72
C LEU A 332 -20.72 19.40 -17.11
N GLN A 333 -20.68 18.57 -18.12
CA GLN A 333 -19.55 18.08 -18.89
C GLN A 333 -19.62 18.80 -20.24
N THR A 334 -18.53 19.43 -20.68
CA THR A 334 -18.29 19.78 -22.10
C THR A 334 -16.78 19.72 -22.32
N THR A 335 -16.27 18.67 -22.97
CA THR A 335 -15.91 18.55 -24.41
C THR A 335 -14.45 18.92 -24.68
N ASP A 336 -13.79 18.01 -25.39
CA ASP A 336 -12.47 18.10 -25.99
C ASP A 336 -12.27 19.35 -26.86
N GLY A 337 -11.04 19.85 -26.90
CA GLY A 337 -10.63 20.93 -27.78
C GLY A 337 -9.28 21.51 -27.41
N GLU A 338 -8.25 21.07 -28.14
CA GLU A 338 -6.89 21.56 -28.16
C GLU A 338 -6.81 23.09 -28.02
N ASN A 339 -5.91 23.59 -27.15
CA ASN A 339 -5.06 24.76 -27.35
C ASN A 339 -4.09 24.92 -26.17
N SER A 340 -2.81 25.07 -26.51
CA SER A 340 -1.70 25.34 -25.60
C SER A 340 -2.03 26.43 -24.57
N THR A 341 -1.87 26.12 -23.28
CA THR A 341 -1.21 27.02 -22.33
C THR A 341 -0.52 26.19 -21.26
N THR A 342 0.80 26.23 -21.29
CA THR A 342 1.74 25.60 -20.38
C THR A 342 1.41 25.93 -18.93
N ILE A 343 0.87 24.97 -18.17
CA ILE A 343 0.82 25.10 -16.70
C ILE A 343 2.22 24.79 -16.20
N ALA A 344 2.98 25.86 -15.98
CA ALA A 344 4.30 25.80 -15.37
C ALA A 344 4.18 25.21 -13.96
N VAL A 345 4.62 23.97 -13.82
CA VAL A 345 4.92 23.32 -12.54
C VAL A 345 5.93 24.21 -11.82
N LYS A 346 5.54 24.82 -10.71
CA LYS A 346 6.45 25.58 -9.86
C LYS A 346 7.34 24.60 -9.12
N THR A 347 8.57 24.43 -9.60
CA THR A 347 9.64 23.70 -8.93
C THR A 347 10.10 24.45 -7.67
N LEU A 348 10.62 23.68 -6.71
CA LEU A 348 11.03 24.10 -5.36
C LEU A 348 12.03 25.28 -5.34
N GLU A 349 12.76 25.51 -6.44
CA GLU A 349 13.65 26.67 -6.61
C GLU A 349 12.92 28.02 -6.52
N ASN A 350 11.64 28.11 -6.91
CA ASN A 350 10.88 29.37 -6.85
C ASN A 350 10.45 29.78 -5.44
N VAL A 351 10.61 28.92 -4.43
CA VAL A 351 10.39 29.29 -3.02
C VAL A 351 11.69 29.78 -2.38
N LEU A 352 12.85 29.30 -2.86
CA LEU A 352 14.17 29.68 -2.36
C LEU A 352 14.63 31.07 -2.85
N PHE A 353 14.15 31.55 -4.00
CA PHE A 353 14.55 32.84 -4.57
C PHE A 353 13.54 33.98 -4.37
N ASN A 354 12.37 33.73 -3.79
CA ASN A 354 11.31 34.73 -3.63
C ASN A 354 11.19 35.33 -2.22
N SER A 355 12.20 35.14 -1.35
CA SER A 355 12.44 36.00 -0.18
C SER A 355 13.29 37.21 -0.57
N GLY A 356 12.90 37.88 -1.65
CA GLY A 356 13.40 39.20 -2.03
C GLY A 356 12.68 40.29 -1.24
N ASP A 357 12.92 40.36 0.06
CA ASP A 357 12.69 41.59 0.84
C ASP A 357 13.82 41.75 1.87
N SER A 358 15.05 41.71 1.36
CA SER A 358 16.27 42.11 2.06
C SER A 358 16.72 43.50 1.59
N SER A 359 15.82 44.48 1.66
CA SER A 359 16.14 45.90 1.44
C SER A 359 15.54 46.81 2.51
N SER A 360 15.62 46.42 3.79
CA SER A 360 15.42 47.35 4.90
C SER A 360 16.15 46.93 6.17
N LEU A 361 17.46 46.68 6.08
CA LEU A 361 18.34 46.85 7.23
C LEU A 361 19.38 47.90 6.85
N ARG A 362 19.00 49.15 7.17
CA ARG A 362 19.91 50.28 7.21
C ARG A 362 21.09 49.92 8.09
N HIS A 363 22.24 49.92 7.46
CA HIS A 363 23.56 49.92 8.05
C HIS A 363 23.86 51.31 8.67
N ASP A 364 23.06 51.74 9.67
CA ASP A 364 23.16 53.08 10.28
C ASP A 364 23.44 53.09 11.80
N SER A 365 23.62 51.93 12.46
CA SER A 365 23.74 51.90 13.94
C SER A 365 25.15 51.68 14.51
N LEU A 366 26.22 51.75 13.71
CA LEU A 366 27.60 51.58 14.21
C LEU A 366 28.50 52.83 14.13
N THR A 367 27.93 53.98 13.76
CA THR A 367 28.68 55.25 13.67
C THR A 367 28.22 56.35 14.64
N THR A 368 27.21 56.10 15.48
CA THR A 368 26.62 57.15 16.34
C THR A 368 27.12 57.14 17.80
N ILE A 369 28.03 56.25 18.19
CA ILE A 369 28.50 56.15 19.59
C ILE A 369 29.72 57.05 19.92
N VAL A 370 30.34 57.72 18.95
CA VAL A 370 31.56 58.53 19.23
C VAL A 370 31.31 60.05 19.33
N THR A 371 30.10 60.55 19.07
CA THR A 371 29.88 62.01 19.09
C THR A 371 28.60 62.41 19.83
N SER A 372 28.67 62.45 21.16
CA SER A 372 27.85 63.39 21.95
C SER A 372 28.39 63.45 23.38
N SER A 373 29.19 64.48 23.62
CA SER A 373 29.44 64.98 24.96
C SER A 373 28.15 65.59 25.52
N SER A 374 27.96 65.40 26.83
CA SER A 374 27.16 66.21 27.76
C SER A 374 25.77 65.69 28.16
N THR A 375 25.65 65.54 29.49
CA THR A 375 24.47 65.38 30.36
C THR A 375 23.69 64.07 30.31
N ASN A 376 24.17 63.06 31.04
CA ASN A 376 23.56 62.58 32.30
C ASN A 376 24.12 61.22 32.71
N ASP A 377 24.45 61.09 34.00
CA ASP A 377 24.87 59.86 34.65
C ASP A 377 23.89 58.71 34.37
N LYS A 378 24.35 57.73 33.59
CA LYS A 378 23.84 56.34 33.66
C LYS A 378 25.03 55.41 33.88
N PRO A 379 24.94 54.44 34.80
CA PRO A 379 26.07 53.63 35.19
C PRO A 379 26.53 52.71 34.06
N LYS A 380 27.85 52.69 33.81
CA LYS A 380 28.56 51.90 32.77
C LYS A 380 28.26 50.38 32.81
N HIS A 381 27.71 49.89 33.92
CA HIS A 381 27.32 48.48 34.11
C HIS A 381 26.10 48.06 33.26
N VAL A 382 25.22 48.99 32.88
CA VAL A 382 24.00 48.67 32.11
C VAL A 382 24.34 48.41 30.63
N LEU A 383 25.27 49.20 30.06
CA LEU A 383 25.72 49.05 28.66
C LEU A 383 26.47 47.74 28.38
N PHE A 384 27.23 47.22 29.35
CA PHE A 384 27.94 45.95 29.20
C PHE A 384 26.99 44.75 29.32
N GLN A 385 26.01 44.84 30.24
CA GLN A 385 24.98 43.82 30.40
C GLN A 385 24.07 43.73 29.18
N ASP A 386 23.73 44.86 28.55
CA ASP A 386 22.93 44.90 27.32
C ASP A 386 23.69 44.29 26.13
N ALA A 387 25.00 44.55 26.02
CA ALA A 387 25.84 43.96 24.97
C ALA A 387 26.04 42.44 25.16
N GLU A 388 26.18 41.99 26.41
CA GLU A 388 26.32 40.58 26.76
C GLU A 388 25.02 39.80 26.53
N MET A 389 23.88 40.42 26.85
CA MET A 389 22.54 39.87 26.57
C MET A 389 22.26 39.77 25.06
N GLU A 390 22.69 40.77 24.29
CA GLU A 390 22.56 40.75 22.82
C GLU A 390 23.48 39.70 22.18
N LEU A 391 24.70 39.52 22.70
CA LEU A 391 25.62 38.47 22.24
C LEU A 391 25.05 37.07 22.55
N GLN A 392 24.45 36.89 23.72
CA GLN A 392 23.75 35.66 24.07
C GLN A 392 22.56 35.40 23.13
N ARG A 393 21.76 36.42 22.81
CA ARG A 393 20.66 36.32 21.86
C ARG A 393 21.13 35.94 20.45
N ILE A 394 22.19 36.58 19.96
CA ILE A 394 22.78 36.26 18.64
C ILE A 394 23.31 34.82 18.64
N ASN A 395 23.93 34.37 19.73
CA ASN A 395 24.41 33.00 19.84
C ASN A 395 23.27 31.99 19.84
N GLU A 396 22.16 32.27 20.54
CA GLU A 396 20.96 31.44 20.51
C GLU A 396 20.30 31.40 19.12
N GLU A 397 20.27 32.53 18.41
CA GLU A 397 19.77 32.59 17.03
C GLU A 397 20.71 31.86 16.05
N TYR A 398 22.02 31.95 16.25
CA TYR A 398 23.03 31.21 15.49
C TYR A 398 22.87 29.70 15.68
N GLU A 399 22.75 29.21 16.93
CA GLU A 399 22.53 27.79 17.22
C GLU A 399 21.22 27.28 16.60
N LYS A 400 20.14 28.07 16.67
CA LYS A 400 18.88 27.73 15.99
C LYS A 400 19.03 27.67 14.48
N CYS A 401 19.75 28.60 13.87
CA CYS A 401 20.03 28.62 12.44
C CYS A 401 20.90 27.41 12.03
N HIS A 402 21.93 27.11 12.83
CA HIS A 402 22.82 25.98 12.63
C HIS A 402 22.07 24.65 12.71
N LEU A 403 21.19 24.47 13.70
CA LEU A 403 20.37 23.27 13.82
C LEU A 403 19.38 23.11 12.66
N ARG A 404 18.77 24.21 12.20
CA ARG A 404 17.93 24.21 11.00
C ARG A 404 18.73 23.79 9.77
N LEU A 405 19.95 24.32 9.61
CA LEU A 405 20.83 23.97 8.49
C LEU A 405 21.16 22.47 8.48
N ILE A 406 21.52 21.91 9.63
CA ILE A 406 21.78 20.46 9.77
C ILE A 406 20.54 19.67 9.34
N ASN A 407 19.38 19.98 9.92
CA ASN A 407 18.13 19.28 9.61
C ASN A 407 17.79 19.35 8.11
N THR A 408 17.89 20.54 7.49
CA THR A 408 17.65 20.67 6.05
C THR A 408 18.67 19.92 5.20
N THR A 409 19.91 19.79 5.67
CA THR A 409 20.95 19.03 4.97
C THR A 409 20.67 17.53 5.06
N GLU A 410 20.22 17.05 6.22
CA GLU A 410 19.82 15.66 6.42
C GLU A 410 18.59 15.31 5.58
N LEU A 411 17.55 16.16 5.59
CA LEU A 411 16.37 16.01 4.72
C LEU A 411 16.72 16.03 3.23
N LEU A 412 17.69 16.85 2.83
CA LEU A 412 18.17 16.89 1.45
C LEU A 412 18.86 15.58 1.08
N ASN A 413 19.75 15.07 1.93
CA ASN A 413 20.43 13.80 1.72
C ASN A 413 19.44 12.62 1.65
N ASP A 414 18.46 12.56 2.55
CA ASP A 414 17.40 11.56 2.52
C ASP A 414 16.56 11.65 1.24
N SER A 415 16.27 12.86 0.77
CA SER A 415 15.59 13.10 -0.50
C SER A 415 16.43 12.66 -1.71
N GLU A 416 17.73 12.95 -1.70
CA GLU A 416 18.67 12.53 -2.75
C GLU A 416 18.78 11.01 -2.82
N LEU A 417 18.93 10.34 -1.67
CA LEU A 417 18.98 8.88 -1.59
C LEU A 417 17.68 8.23 -2.10
N ASN A 418 16.53 8.80 -1.73
CA ASN A 418 15.25 8.32 -2.23
C ASN A 418 15.11 8.53 -3.75
N ASN A 419 15.63 9.64 -4.28
CA ASN A 419 15.63 9.90 -5.72
C ASN A 419 16.46 8.85 -6.48
N ILE A 420 17.68 8.55 -6.01
CA ILE A 420 18.54 7.50 -6.58
C ILE A 420 17.80 6.15 -6.60
N ARG A 421 17.16 5.78 -5.48
CA ARG A 421 16.40 4.52 -5.39
C ARG A 421 15.21 4.48 -6.35
N LEU A 422 14.52 5.60 -6.55
CA LEU A 422 13.43 5.70 -7.53
C LEU A 422 13.96 5.58 -8.96
N GLU A 423 15.10 6.20 -9.26
CA GLU A 423 15.76 6.11 -10.57
C GLU A 423 16.19 4.67 -10.90
N GLU A 424 16.77 3.95 -9.92
CA GLU A 424 17.09 2.51 -10.06
C GLU A 424 15.84 1.66 -10.33
N GLN A 425 14.74 1.90 -9.60
CA GLN A 425 13.47 1.20 -9.85
C GLN A 425 12.94 1.49 -11.25
N VAL A 426 13.01 2.75 -11.72
CA VAL A 426 12.60 3.12 -13.07
C VAL A 426 13.43 2.38 -14.12
N ASN A 427 14.75 2.26 -13.91
CA ASN A 427 15.63 1.55 -14.83
C ASN A 427 15.33 0.05 -14.86
N LEU A 428 15.14 -0.59 -13.70
CA LEU A 428 14.73 -2.00 -13.62
C LEU A 428 13.39 -2.25 -14.30
N LEU A 429 12.39 -1.38 -14.09
CA LEU A 429 11.09 -1.49 -14.73
C LEU A 429 11.19 -1.33 -16.26
N LYS A 430 11.99 -0.39 -16.74
CA LYS A 430 12.24 -0.22 -18.19
C LYS A 430 12.87 -1.48 -18.80
N ASP A 431 13.85 -2.08 -18.13
CA ASP A 431 14.49 -3.29 -18.62
C ASP A 431 13.55 -4.50 -18.57
N GLU A 432 12.69 -4.58 -17.56
CA GLU A 432 11.65 -5.60 -17.48
C GLU A 432 10.62 -5.45 -18.60
N ILE A 433 10.16 -4.23 -18.89
CA ILE A 433 9.28 -3.96 -20.03
C ILE A 433 9.93 -4.42 -21.34
N ARG A 434 11.18 -4.03 -21.60
CA ARG A 434 11.91 -4.46 -22.82
C ARG A 434 12.07 -5.98 -22.89
N ARG A 435 12.21 -6.65 -21.74
CA ARG A 435 12.30 -8.12 -21.66
C ARG A 435 10.96 -8.76 -21.98
N LEU A 436 9.88 -8.25 -21.40
CA LEU A 436 8.51 -8.72 -21.63
C LEU A 436 8.08 -8.50 -23.08
N GLU A 437 8.39 -7.35 -23.68
CA GLU A 437 8.13 -7.05 -25.09
C GLU A 437 8.82 -8.08 -26.00
N ARG A 438 10.12 -8.33 -25.80
CA ARG A 438 10.86 -9.37 -26.55
C ARG A 438 10.33 -10.78 -26.30
N ASN A 439 9.74 -11.05 -25.15
CA ASN A 439 9.12 -12.34 -24.87
C ASN A 439 7.77 -12.47 -25.58
N MET A 440 6.96 -11.41 -25.57
CA MET A 440 5.70 -11.33 -26.29
C MET A 440 5.92 -11.47 -27.80
N GLU A 441 6.89 -10.76 -28.37
CA GLU A 441 7.27 -10.91 -29.78
C GLU A 441 7.69 -12.36 -30.13
N ARG A 442 8.40 -13.03 -29.21
CA ARG A 442 8.75 -14.45 -29.38
C ARG A 442 7.53 -15.35 -29.30
N ALA A 443 6.62 -15.12 -28.36
CA ALA A 443 5.39 -15.88 -28.22
C ALA A 443 4.49 -15.71 -29.46
N ASP A 444 4.33 -14.48 -29.95
CA ASP A 444 3.61 -14.17 -31.19
C ASP A 444 4.28 -14.85 -32.39
N SER A 445 5.62 -14.82 -32.46
CA SER A 445 6.37 -15.53 -33.50
C SER A 445 6.16 -17.04 -33.44
N ILE A 446 6.10 -17.64 -32.25
CA ILE A 446 5.83 -19.08 -32.05
C ILE A 446 4.40 -19.43 -32.49
N SER A 447 3.41 -18.62 -32.12
CA SER A 447 2.02 -18.78 -32.56
C SER A 447 1.89 -18.66 -34.10
N ASN A 448 2.58 -17.67 -34.67
CA ASN A 448 2.65 -17.50 -36.13
C ASN A 448 3.35 -18.69 -36.83
N LEU A 449 4.37 -19.29 -36.22
CA LEU A 449 5.02 -20.51 -36.73
C LEU A 449 4.10 -21.73 -36.67
N GLU A 450 3.27 -21.86 -35.63
CA GLU A 450 2.28 -22.93 -35.54
C GLU A 450 1.18 -22.76 -36.59
N TYR A 451 0.69 -21.54 -36.80
CA TYR A 451 -0.22 -21.22 -37.90
C TYR A 451 0.40 -21.55 -39.26
N LEU A 452 1.65 -21.14 -39.48
CA LEU A 452 2.39 -21.42 -40.71
C LEU A 452 2.55 -22.93 -40.94
N LYS A 453 2.88 -23.71 -39.91
CA LYS A 453 2.95 -25.17 -39.98
C LYS A 453 1.63 -25.75 -40.48
N ASN A 454 0.50 -25.28 -39.94
CA ASN A 454 -0.82 -25.74 -40.36
C ASN A 454 -1.13 -25.36 -41.82
N VAL A 455 -0.77 -24.16 -42.24
CA VAL A 455 -0.93 -23.70 -43.64
C VAL A 455 -0.07 -24.52 -44.60
N ILE A 456 1.20 -24.79 -44.25
CA ILE A 456 2.11 -25.63 -45.04
C ILE A 456 1.57 -27.06 -45.13
N LEU A 457 1.14 -27.64 -44.01
CA LEU A 457 0.58 -28.99 -43.98
C LEU A 457 -0.68 -29.09 -44.87
N LYS A 458 -1.57 -28.09 -44.78
CA LYS A 458 -2.77 -28.01 -45.63
C LYS A 458 -2.41 -27.83 -47.10
N PHE A 459 -1.39 -27.04 -47.42
CA PHE A 459 -0.90 -26.85 -48.79
C PHE A 459 -0.41 -28.17 -49.43
N PHE A 460 0.25 -29.04 -48.67
CA PHE A 460 0.70 -30.35 -49.16
C PHE A 460 -0.43 -31.39 -49.27
N ILE A 461 -1.39 -31.40 -48.34
CA ILE A 461 -2.46 -32.40 -48.28
C ILE A 461 -3.58 -32.15 -49.30
N LEU A 462 -3.97 -30.88 -49.51
CA LEU A 462 -5.09 -30.53 -50.40
C LEU A 462 -4.80 -31.01 -51.82
N ARG A 463 -5.75 -31.63 -52.52
CA ARG A 463 -5.53 -32.14 -53.90
C ARG A 463 -6.00 -31.19 -55.00
N THR A 464 -6.69 -30.12 -54.62
CA THR A 464 -7.23 -29.15 -55.58
C THR A 464 -6.23 -28.01 -55.80
N VAL A 465 -5.99 -27.67 -57.07
CA VAL A 465 -5.07 -26.59 -57.45
C VAL A 465 -5.58 -25.24 -56.95
N HIS A 466 -6.89 -25.03 -56.97
CA HIS A 466 -7.50 -23.75 -56.61
C HIS A 466 -7.32 -23.42 -55.11
N GLU A 467 -7.55 -24.39 -54.21
CA GLU A 467 -7.38 -24.16 -52.77
C GLU A 467 -5.90 -23.99 -52.39
N ARG A 468 -4.97 -24.64 -53.10
CA ARG A 468 -3.52 -24.42 -52.91
C ARG A 468 -3.10 -23.01 -53.32
N LEU A 469 -3.58 -22.51 -54.45
CA LEU A 469 -3.28 -21.15 -54.90
C LEU A 469 -3.78 -20.08 -53.91
N GLN A 470 -4.91 -20.33 -53.23
CA GLN A 470 -5.42 -19.44 -52.18
C GLN A 470 -4.54 -19.38 -50.93
N LEU A 471 -3.75 -20.42 -50.64
CA LEU A 471 -2.83 -20.45 -49.50
C LEU A 471 -1.47 -19.78 -49.79
N ILE A 472 -1.12 -19.57 -51.07
CA ILE A 472 0.17 -18.97 -51.47
C ILE A 472 0.34 -17.54 -50.93
N PRO A 473 -0.65 -16.62 -51.01
CA PRO A 473 -0.50 -15.27 -50.45
C PRO A 473 -0.19 -15.29 -48.95
N VAL A 474 -0.79 -16.22 -48.20
CA VAL A 474 -0.55 -16.39 -46.76
C VAL A 474 0.86 -16.93 -46.48
N LEU A 475 1.34 -17.87 -47.30
CA LEU A 475 2.73 -18.36 -47.21
C LEU A 475 3.74 -17.26 -47.57
N VAL A 476 3.45 -16.44 -48.57
CA VAL A 476 4.31 -15.31 -48.98
C VAL A 476 4.41 -14.27 -47.86
N THR A 477 3.32 -13.92 -47.19
CA THR A 477 3.34 -12.93 -46.10
C THR A 477 4.01 -13.47 -44.84
N MET A 478 3.74 -14.73 -44.46
CA MET A 478 4.27 -15.33 -43.24
C MET A 478 5.75 -15.73 -43.35
N LEU A 479 6.22 -16.18 -44.53
CA LEU A 479 7.62 -16.55 -44.78
C LEU A 479 8.45 -15.43 -45.41
N LYS A 480 7.82 -14.28 -45.75
CA LYS A 480 8.46 -13.16 -46.49
C LYS A 480 9.15 -13.64 -47.77
N LEU A 481 8.45 -14.45 -48.57
CA LEU A 481 9.00 -15.04 -49.78
C LEU A 481 9.27 -13.98 -50.86
N SER A 482 10.35 -14.17 -51.61
CA SER A 482 10.64 -13.37 -52.79
C SER A 482 9.67 -13.67 -53.95
N PRO A 483 9.51 -12.76 -54.93
CA PRO A 483 8.65 -12.98 -56.08
C PRO A 483 9.01 -14.25 -56.88
N ASP A 484 10.30 -14.58 -56.94
CA ASP A 484 10.80 -15.78 -57.62
C ASP A 484 10.42 -17.07 -56.88
N GLU A 485 10.44 -17.05 -55.55
CA GLU A 485 10.00 -18.17 -54.71
C GLU A 485 8.48 -18.35 -54.74
N GLN A 486 7.74 -17.25 -54.81
CA GLN A 486 6.29 -17.27 -55.02
C GLN A 486 5.93 -17.94 -56.35
N GLN A 487 6.65 -17.63 -57.44
CA GLN A 487 6.43 -18.26 -58.75
C GLN A 487 6.69 -19.77 -58.71
N LYS A 488 7.72 -20.22 -57.97
CA LYS A 488 8.00 -21.65 -57.77
C LYS A 488 6.86 -22.35 -57.02
N LEU A 489 6.29 -21.73 -55.98
CA LEU A 489 5.13 -22.29 -55.26
C LEU A 489 3.88 -22.39 -56.14
N VAL A 490 3.64 -21.40 -57.01
CA VAL A 490 2.54 -21.44 -58.00
C VAL A 490 2.73 -22.60 -58.98
N GLN A 491 3.95 -22.81 -59.49
CA GLN A 491 4.26 -23.96 -60.36
C GLN A 491 4.05 -25.30 -59.65
N VAL A 492 4.47 -25.43 -58.38
CA VAL A 492 4.25 -26.65 -57.58
C VAL A 492 2.76 -26.88 -57.29
N ALA A 493 1.98 -25.83 -57.05
CA ALA A 493 0.54 -25.93 -56.87
C ALA A 493 -0.18 -26.44 -58.13
N HIS A 494 0.31 -26.06 -59.33
CA HIS A 494 -0.18 -26.55 -60.62
C HIS A 494 0.31 -27.97 -60.98
N ASN A 495 1.54 -28.34 -60.59
CA ASN A 495 2.21 -29.57 -61.02
C ASN A 495 1.98 -30.79 -60.11
N SER A 496 1.25 -30.64 -59.00
CA SER A 496 1.02 -31.73 -58.04
C SER A 496 -0.02 -32.76 -58.51
N ARG A 497 0.19 -33.37 -59.68
CA ARG A 497 -0.22 -34.73 -59.98
C ARG A 497 0.84 -35.68 -59.41
N PHE A 498 0.90 -35.85 -58.10
CA PHE A 498 1.77 -36.85 -57.51
C PHE A 498 1.08 -38.23 -57.55
N SER A 499 1.49 -39.01 -58.57
CA SER A 499 1.53 -40.48 -58.67
C SER A 499 0.19 -41.25 -58.68
N ASP A 500 -0.30 -41.59 -59.88
CA ASP A 500 -1.13 -42.80 -60.09
C ASP A 500 -1.04 -43.42 -61.51
N GLU A 501 -0.22 -42.90 -62.43
CA GLU A 501 -0.07 -43.49 -63.77
C GLU A 501 1.41 -43.62 -64.13
N ASN A 502 1.95 -44.84 -64.04
CA ASN A 502 2.94 -45.43 -64.96
C ASN A 502 3.59 -46.68 -64.34
N ILE A 503 2.84 -47.77 -64.29
CA ILE A 503 3.40 -49.13 -64.33
C ILE A 503 2.68 -49.81 -65.49
N GLU A 504 3.20 -49.69 -66.70
CA GLU A 504 3.26 -50.79 -67.68
C GLU A 504 3.88 -50.33 -68.99
N SER A 505 4.63 -51.25 -69.59
CA SER A 505 5.09 -51.33 -70.98
C SER A 505 6.41 -50.65 -71.41
N ASN A 506 7.40 -51.57 -71.54
CA ASN A 506 8.26 -51.78 -72.71
C ASN A 506 9.68 -51.15 -72.80
N GLN A 507 10.65 -52.02 -72.48
CA GLN A 507 11.72 -52.53 -73.38
C GLN A 507 12.23 -51.63 -74.52
N GLN A 508 13.50 -51.18 -74.43
CA GLN A 508 14.63 -51.60 -75.28
C GLN A 508 15.91 -50.78 -74.96
N GLN A 509 17.02 -51.49 -74.71
CA GLN A 509 18.43 -51.00 -74.72
C GLN A 509 18.96 -50.91 -76.19
N PRO A 510 20.16 -50.35 -76.53
CA PRO A 510 21.33 -49.95 -75.69
C PRO A 510 22.09 -48.60 -76.02
N LEU A 511 22.87 -48.12 -75.02
CA LEU A 511 24.19 -47.39 -74.90
C LEU A 511 24.91 -46.74 -76.13
N PRO A 512 25.82 -45.71 -75.98
CA PRO A 512 26.82 -45.56 -74.89
C PRO A 512 27.21 -44.15 -74.34
N ASP A 513 27.77 -44.18 -73.11
CA ASP A 513 28.86 -43.38 -72.49
C ASP A 513 29.07 -41.88 -72.80
N GLN A 514 28.92 -40.99 -71.79
CA GLN A 514 30.02 -40.51 -70.92
C GLN A 514 29.63 -39.35 -69.97
N GLN A 515 30.21 -39.43 -68.76
CA GLN A 515 30.57 -38.38 -67.78
C GLN A 515 29.58 -37.90 -66.72
N GLN A 516 30.01 -38.18 -65.48
CA GLN A 516 29.51 -37.74 -64.17
C GLN A 516 29.56 -36.22 -64.00
N THR A 517 28.56 -35.65 -63.32
CA THR A 517 28.73 -34.83 -62.10
C THR A 517 27.37 -34.50 -61.47
N GLY A 518 27.26 -34.64 -60.13
CA GLY A 518 26.52 -33.66 -59.32
C GLY A 518 25.16 -34.04 -58.71
N GLY A 519 24.99 -35.23 -58.15
CA GLY A 519 23.87 -35.51 -57.23
C GLY A 519 24.22 -35.13 -55.79
N THR A 520 24.04 -33.87 -55.39
CA THR A 520 24.26 -33.44 -54.00
C THR A 520 23.02 -33.72 -53.16
N SER A 521 23.15 -34.71 -52.28
CA SER A 521 22.16 -35.20 -51.33
C SER A 521 21.84 -34.19 -50.21
N TRP A 522 20.60 -34.26 -49.75
CA TRP A 522 19.96 -33.45 -48.70
C TRP A 522 20.68 -33.40 -47.34
N GLY A 523 21.70 -34.24 -47.11
CA GLY A 523 22.44 -34.30 -45.84
C GLY A 523 23.20 -33.02 -45.47
N THR A 524 23.52 -32.16 -46.43
CA THR A 524 24.34 -30.95 -46.19
C THR A 524 23.58 -29.83 -45.47
N TYR A 525 22.24 -29.82 -45.54
CA TYR A 525 21.43 -28.75 -44.94
C TYR A 525 21.14 -28.97 -43.45
N LEU A 526 21.20 -30.20 -42.96
CA LEU A 526 20.92 -30.51 -41.54
C LEU A 526 22.11 -30.19 -40.62
N GLY A 527 23.34 -30.19 -41.15
CA GLY A 527 24.54 -29.89 -40.35
C GLY A 527 24.70 -28.43 -39.93
N LYS A 528 23.94 -27.48 -40.51
CA LYS A 528 24.03 -26.05 -40.16
C LYS A 528 23.09 -25.61 -39.04
N ILE A 529 22.17 -26.46 -38.58
CA ILE A 529 21.19 -26.10 -37.53
C ILE A 529 21.69 -26.50 -36.12
N SER A 530 22.70 -27.38 -35.99
CA SER A 530 23.24 -27.79 -34.69
C SER A 530 24.24 -26.80 -34.07
N GLY A 531 24.39 -25.58 -34.61
CA GLY A 531 25.35 -24.58 -34.16
C GLY A 531 24.76 -23.39 -33.39
N LEU A 532 23.47 -23.44 -33.04
CA LEU A 532 22.77 -22.35 -32.33
C LEU A 532 22.01 -22.88 -31.10
N TYR A 533 22.73 -23.60 -30.24
CA TYR A 533 22.39 -23.78 -28.83
C TYR A 533 23.55 -23.35 -27.95
#